data_AF-A0A2B4RYX0-F1
#
_entry.id   AF-A0A2B4RYX0-F1
#
_cell.length_a   1.000
_cell.length_b   1.000
_cell.length_c   1.000
_cell.angle_alpha   90.00
_cell.angle_beta   90.00
_cell.angle_gamma   90.00
#
_symmetry.space_group_name_H-M   'P 1'
#
loop_
_entity.id
_entity.type
_entity.pdbx_description
1 polymer ?
#
loop_
_entity_poly.entity_id
_entity_poly.type
_entity_poly.pdbx_seq_one_letter_code
_entity_poly.pdbx_strand_id
1 'polypeptide(L)'
;MASRRNHLLFLFIILSLEAITGDEHTHKYDDGEEVVLWMNTVGPYHNRQETYTYFSLPFCKGTKKDISHYHETLGEAIQGVELDFSGIDISFKVNVPQLEYCTLDLSQDNHDALVYAVKNHYWYQMYIDDLPIWGIVGEIGESKDEFYIWTHKKLDIAYNGYQIVDVSLTSESKAKLVPNSKLSFTYEVKWTESKTPFEKRYEKYLDPSFFQHRIHWFSIFNSFMMVIFLVGLVSMILMRTLRKDYARYSKDDDLDDMERDLGDEYGWKQVHGDVFRPASHRVMFTSLIGTGYHLSSVAAFVIMFTIMGDLYTTRGSILSTTIFVYAATAPVNGFMGGSLYARQGGRQWIKQMVLSAVLFPLLVCGTAFMINFIAIYYHASRAIPFATMVAVTSIVIFVILPLTLVGTVLGRNLYGAPNVPCRVNTVPRPIPEKKWFMEPLVIIILGGVLPFGSIFIEMYFIFTSFWAYKIYYVFGFMFLVFVILAIVTVCVTIVCTYFLLNAEDYRWQWTAFLSAASTAGYVYLYSLYYFFFKTKMYGLFQTTFYFGYMALFSIGLGIMCGTFGYAGASAFVKKIYSTVKID
;
A
#
# COMPACT_ATOMS: atom_id res chain seq x y z
N MET A 1 -50.12 -1.05 9.10
CA MET A 1 -48.72 -1.08 8.62
C MET A 1 -48.26 0.17 7.87
N ALA A 2 -49.15 1.04 7.36
CA ALA A 2 -48.73 2.25 6.62
C ALA A 2 -48.22 3.43 7.50
N SER A 3 -48.66 3.54 8.77
CA SER A 3 -48.31 4.66 9.65
C SER A 3 -46.88 4.61 10.23
N ARG A 4 -46.29 3.41 10.39
CA ARG A 4 -44.90 3.27 10.89
C ARG A 4 -43.82 3.65 9.87
N ARG A 5 -44.14 3.63 8.57
CA ARG A 5 -43.19 3.96 7.49
C ARG A 5 -42.97 5.47 7.36
N ASN A 6 -43.98 6.28 7.68
CA ASN A 6 -43.88 7.73 7.59
C ASN A 6 -43.12 8.34 8.79
N HIS A 7 -43.16 7.73 9.97
CA HIS A 7 -42.36 8.20 11.12
C HIS A 7 -40.86 7.93 10.95
N LEU A 8 -40.47 6.85 10.27
CA LEU A 8 -39.07 6.55 9.94
C LEU A 8 -38.50 7.52 8.88
N LEU A 9 -39.30 7.88 7.88
CA LEU A 9 -38.93 8.91 6.90
C LEU A 9 -38.86 10.31 7.51
N PHE A 10 -39.74 10.64 8.46
CA PHE A 10 -39.70 11.93 9.16
C PHE A 10 -38.50 12.02 10.13
N LEU A 11 -38.12 10.92 10.80
CA LEU A 11 -36.88 10.85 11.58
C LEU A 11 -35.63 10.99 10.71
N PHE A 12 -35.64 10.40 9.50
CA PHE A 12 -34.52 10.52 8.55
C PHE A 12 -34.35 11.95 8.00
N ILE A 13 -35.46 12.69 7.85
CA ILE A 13 -35.44 14.08 7.38
C ILE A 13 -35.06 15.05 8.52
N ILE A 14 -35.45 14.76 9.77
CA ILE A 14 -35.04 15.56 10.94
C ILE A 14 -33.55 15.36 11.28
N LEU A 15 -32.98 14.18 11.00
CA LEU A 15 -31.53 13.94 11.07
C LEU A 15 -30.72 14.61 9.95
N SER A 16 -31.36 15.22 8.95
CA SER A 16 -30.71 15.96 7.85
C SER A 16 -30.81 17.49 7.96
N LEU A 17 -31.30 17.99 9.10
CA LEU A 17 -31.35 19.42 9.44
C LEU A 17 -30.45 19.68 10.66
N GLU A 18 -29.20 19.25 10.58
CA GLU A 18 -28.15 19.94 11.33
C GLU A 18 -27.89 21.27 10.62
N ALA A 19 -27.91 22.36 11.38
CA ALA A 19 -27.52 23.66 10.87
C ALA A 19 -26.08 23.53 10.33
N ILE A 20 -25.93 23.63 9.02
CA ILE A 20 -24.64 23.60 8.33
C ILE A 20 -23.93 24.90 8.69
N THR A 21 -23.18 24.90 9.78
CA THR A 21 -22.08 25.84 9.99
C THR A 21 -21.00 25.49 8.98
N GLY A 22 -20.53 26.48 8.23
CA GLY A 22 -19.29 26.33 7.46
C GLY A 22 -18.17 26.01 8.43
N ASP A 23 -17.26 25.11 8.07
CA ASP A 23 -16.11 24.72 8.89
C ASP A 23 -15.02 24.07 8.03
N GLU A 24 -13.96 23.58 8.67
CA GLU A 24 -12.89 22.81 8.03
C GLU A 24 -13.35 21.50 7.38
N HIS A 25 -14.55 20.98 7.70
CA HIS A 25 -15.11 19.76 7.10
C HIS A 25 -15.92 20.05 5.83
N THR A 26 -16.60 21.19 5.80
CA THR A 26 -17.32 21.68 4.63
C THR A 26 -16.44 22.55 3.72
N HIS A 27 -15.25 22.92 4.20
CA HIS A 27 -14.29 23.81 3.56
C HIS A 27 -14.92 25.14 3.13
N LYS A 28 -15.83 25.65 3.94
CA LYS A 28 -16.56 26.92 3.72
C LYS A 28 -16.50 27.73 4.99
N TYR A 29 -16.21 29.00 4.88
CA TYR A 29 -16.04 29.91 6.00
C TYR A 29 -16.85 31.17 5.78
N ASP A 30 -17.59 31.61 6.80
CA ASP A 30 -18.21 32.92 6.84
C ASP A 30 -17.18 34.02 7.15
N ASP A 31 -17.48 35.26 6.74
CA ASP A 31 -16.56 36.39 6.93
C ASP A 31 -16.33 36.65 8.43
N GLY A 32 -15.07 36.62 8.86
CA GLY A 32 -14.70 36.76 10.28
C GLY A 32 -14.80 35.47 11.10
N GLU A 33 -15.16 34.34 10.49
CA GLU A 33 -15.17 33.03 11.15
C GLU A 33 -13.75 32.59 11.55
N GLU A 34 -13.66 31.80 12.61
CA GLU A 34 -12.38 31.27 13.10
C GLU A 34 -11.75 30.31 12.09
N VAL A 35 -10.47 30.51 11.79
CA VAL A 35 -9.65 29.60 11.00
C VAL A 35 -8.58 29.02 11.90
N VAL A 36 -8.60 27.70 12.11
CA VAL A 36 -7.68 27.05 13.04
C VAL A 36 -6.36 26.71 12.34
N LEU A 37 -5.25 27.18 12.92
CA LEU A 37 -3.91 26.73 12.55
C LEU A 37 -3.49 25.58 13.48
N TRP A 38 -3.41 24.38 12.90
CA TRP A 38 -3.01 23.16 13.58
C TRP A 38 -1.50 22.95 13.47
N MET A 39 -0.86 22.72 14.61
CA MET A 39 0.54 22.30 14.71
C MET A 39 0.58 20.78 14.73
N ASN A 40 1.35 20.15 13.84
CA ASN A 40 1.41 18.69 13.76
C ASN A 40 2.73 18.18 14.35
N THR A 41 3.76 18.10 13.51
CA THR A 41 5.01 17.41 13.86
C THR A 41 6.24 18.26 13.60
N VAL A 42 7.31 17.95 14.33
CA VAL A 42 8.67 18.42 14.09
C VAL A 42 9.62 17.22 14.00
N GLY A 43 10.66 17.30 13.17
CA GLY A 43 11.65 16.24 13.09
C GLY A 43 12.82 16.57 12.15
N PRO A 44 13.87 15.73 12.13
CA PRO A 44 15.01 15.87 11.24
C PRO A 44 14.63 15.74 9.75
N TYR A 45 15.18 16.60 8.89
CA TYR A 45 14.87 16.61 7.46
C TYR A 45 15.30 15.33 6.72
N HIS A 46 16.35 14.66 7.19
CA HIS A 46 16.87 13.42 6.59
C HIS A 46 16.19 12.15 7.12
N ASN A 47 15.63 12.19 8.33
CA ASN A 47 14.91 11.07 8.94
C ASN A 47 13.45 11.46 9.17
N ARG A 48 12.73 11.69 8.08
CA ARG A 48 11.39 12.30 8.11
C ARG A 48 10.32 11.46 8.80
N GLN A 49 10.59 10.18 8.98
CA GLN A 49 9.71 9.24 9.67
C GLN A 49 9.89 9.33 11.19
N GLU A 50 11.03 9.82 11.65
CA GLU A 50 11.29 10.23 13.04
C GLU A 50 10.65 11.61 13.27
N THR A 51 9.45 11.60 13.84
CA THR A 51 8.67 12.82 14.08
C THR A 51 8.26 12.86 15.55
N TYR A 52 8.20 14.08 16.07
CA TYR A 52 7.86 14.43 17.43
C TYR A 52 6.74 15.47 17.39
N THR A 53 6.02 15.66 18.49
CA THR A 53 5.00 16.71 18.58
C THR A 53 5.65 18.08 18.40
N TYR A 54 4.95 19.03 17.75
CA TYR A 54 5.52 20.36 17.47
C TYR A 54 6.05 21.05 18.75
N PHE A 55 5.31 20.94 19.86
CA PHE A 55 5.67 21.53 21.14
C PHE A 55 6.68 20.71 21.97
N SER A 56 7.28 19.65 21.40
CA SER A 56 8.45 19.00 22.00
C SER A 56 9.69 19.91 21.98
N LEU A 57 9.77 20.80 20.99
CA LEU A 57 10.70 21.93 21.02
C LEU A 57 10.10 23.06 21.84
N PRO A 58 10.93 23.93 22.46
CA PRO A 58 10.49 25.00 23.36
C PRO A 58 9.83 26.18 22.61
N PHE A 59 8.97 25.89 21.62
CA PHE A 59 8.09 26.87 21.01
C PHE A 59 6.96 27.23 21.98
N CYS A 60 6.56 28.50 21.96
CA CYS A 60 5.41 28.92 22.74
C CYS A 60 4.10 28.57 22.06
N LYS A 61 3.07 28.29 22.87
CA LYS A 61 1.67 28.38 22.46
C LYS A 61 1.23 29.85 22.45
N GLY A 62 0.36 30.22 21.51
CA GLY A 62 -0.25 31.54 21.46
C GLY A 62 -1.21 31.79 22.63
N THR A 63 -1.83 32.97 22.61
CA THR A 63 -2.64 33.49 23.74
C THR A 63 -4.03 32.86 23.83
N LYS A 64 -4.55 32.31 22.73
CA LYS A 64 -5.88 31.68 22.68
C LYS A 64 -5.83 30.28 23.30
N LYS A 65 -6.77 30.01 24.23
CA LYS A 65 -6.79 28.76 25.02
C LYS A 65 -7.90 27.78 24.63
N ASP A 66 -9.00 28.29 24.07
CA ASP A 66 -10.17 27.50 23.72
C ASP A 66 -10.36 27.47 22.20
N ILE A 67 -10.74 26.30 21.69
CA ILE A 67 -11.12 26.05 20.30
C ILE A 67 -12.61 25.77 20.25
N SER A 68 -13.25 26.16 19.15
CA SER A 68 -14.67 25.89 18.91
C SER A 68 -14.96 24.41 18.66
N HIS A 69 -14.07 23.70 17.94
CA HIS A 69 -14.26 22.29 17.56
C HIS A 69 -12.92 21.53 17.49
N TYR A 70 -12.95 20.21 17.76
CA TYR A 70 -11.81 19.29 17.68
C TYR A 70 -12.25 17.92 17.16
N HIS A 71 -11.53 17.36 16.20
CA HIS A 71 -11.66 15.95 15.85
C HIS A 71 -10.33 15.34 15.34
N GLU A 72 -10.00 14.13 15.83
CA GLU A 72 -9.03 13.24 15.19
C GLU A 72 -9.77 12.04 14.59
N THR A 73 -9.44 11.65 13.35
CA THR A 73 -9.97 10.44 12.72
C THR A 73 -9.10 9.21 13.03
N LEU A 74 -9.69 8.01 12.97
CA LEU A 74 -8.94 6.76 13.17
C LEU A 74 -7.76 6.59 12.18
N GLY A 75 -7.92 7.07 10.95
CA GLY A 75 -6.85 7.03 9.94
C GLY A 75 -5.67 7.94 10.30
N GLU A 76 -5.95 9.13 10.83
CA GLU A 76 -4.93 10.08 11.30
C GLU A 76 -4.19 9.56 12.54
N ALA A 77 -4.94 8.99 13.50
CA ALA A 77 -4.36 8.38 14.69
C ALA A 77 -3.41 7.20 14.36
N ILE A 78 -3.69 6.42 13.31
CA ILE A 78 -2.79 5.35 12.86
C ILE A 78 -1.55 5.91 12.13
N GLN A 79 -1.68 7.07 11.48
CA GLN A 79 -0.56 7.75 10.82
C GLN A 79 0.35 8.50 11.80
N GLY A 80 -0.05 8.66 13.06
CA GLY A 80 0.68 9.41 14.08
C GLY A 80 0.57 10.92 13.88
N VAL A 81 -0.55 11.37 13.32
CA VAL A 81 -0.91 12.78 13.27
C VAL A 81 -1.50 13.14 14.63
N GLU A 82 -0.86 14.08 15.32
CA GLU A 82 -1.28 14.58 16.63
C GLU A 82 -1.39 16.10 16.47
N LEU A 83 -2.62 16.60 16.33
CA LEU A 83 -2.86 18.00 16.01
C LEU A 83 -2.98 18.80 17.30
N ASP A 84 -1.97 19.61 17.58
CA ASP A 84 -1.99 20.58 18.66
C ASP A 84 -2.47 21.94 18.17
N PHE A 85 -3.33 22.59 18.97
CA PHE A 85 -3.74 23.96 18.67
C PHE A 85 -2.56 24.93 18.83
N SER A 86 -2.35 25.79 17.83
CA SER A 86 -1.28 26.79 17.84
C SER A 86 -1.46 27.90 18.88
N GLY A 87 -2.70 28.21 19.26
CA GLY A 87 -3.02 29.37 20.12
C GLY A 87 -3.02 30.72 19.38
N ILE A 88 -2.84 30.72 18.06
CA ILE A 88 -2.83 31.92 17.22
C ILE A 88 -4.26 32.20 16.75
N ASP A 89 -4.70 33.46 16.88
CA ASP A 89 -6.03 33.88 16.46
C ASP A 89 -6.01 34.31 14.99
N ILE A 90 -6.73 33.56 14.16
CA ILE A 90 -6.86 33.81 12.73
C ILE A 90 -8.35 33.81 12.40
N SER A 91 -8.80 34.89 11.75
CA SER A 91 -10.18 35.00 11.28
C SER A 91 -10.22 35.13 9.76
N PHE A 92 -11.21 34.48 9.15
CA PHE A 92 -11.37 34.44 7.70
C PHE A 92 -11.52 35.85 7.13
N LYS A 93 -10.69 36.18 6.12
CA LYS A 93 -10.59 37.50 5.45
C LYS A 93 -10.16 38.68 6.35
N VAL A 94 -9.69 38.43 7.56
CA VAL A 94 -9.19 39.49 8.46
C VAL A 94 -7.67 39.48 8.47
N ASN A 95 -7.05 40.56 7.98
CA ASN A 95 -5.59 40.72 8.01
C ASN A 95 -5.12 41.00 9.44
N VAL A 96 -4.04 40.34 9.84
CA VAL A 96 -3.39 40.55 11.13
C VAL A 96 -2.02 41.17 10.86
N PRO A 97 -1.76 42.42 11.29
CA PRO A 97 -0.44 43.02 11.17
C PRO A 97 0.56 42.27 12.05
N GLN A 98 1.85 42.49 11.86
CA GLN A 98 2.90 41.85 12.65
C GLN A 98 2.64 42.02 14.16
N LEU A 99 2.29 40.91 14.82
CA LEU A 99 1.93 40.87 16.24
C LEU A 99 2.86 39.89 16.96
N GLU A 100 3.37 40.30 18.12
CA GLU A 100 4.08 39.40 19.03
C GLU A 100 3.07 38.53 19.78
N TYR A 101 3.21 37.20 19.65
CA TYR A 101 2.32 36.24 20.33
C TYR A 101 2.99 35.55 21.52
N CYS A 102 4.32 35.54 21.58
CA CYS A 102 5.06 35.04 22.73
C CYS A 102 6.48 35.59 22.80
N THR A 103 6.97 35.78 24.02
CA THR A 103 8.39 35.92 24.33
C THR A 103 8.89 34.67 25.07
N LEU A 104 9.94 34.04 24.55
CA LEU A 104 10.59 32.88 25.15
C LEU A 104 11.89 33.30 25.83
N ASP A 105 12.06 32.94 27.10
CA ASP A 105 13.35 33.03 27.79
C ASP A 105 14.20 31.78 27.48
N LEU A 106 15.38 31.94 26.86
CA LEU A 106 16.29 30.83 26.59
C LEU A 106 17.03 30.40 27.86
N SER A 107 16.44 29.45 28.58
CA SER A 107 17.17 28.61 29.52
C SER A 107 18.24 27.79 28.79
N GLN A 108 19.24 27.29 29.53
CA GLN A 108 20.30 26.45 28.98
C GLN A 108 19.74 25.21 28.27
N ASP A 109 18.74 24.55 28.86
CA ASP A 109 18.11 23.37 28.28
C ASP A 109 17.35 23.68 26.98
N ASN A 110 16.61 24.80 26.95
CA ASN A 110 15.88 25.25 25.76
C ASN A 110 16.84 25.65 24.64
N HIS A 111 17.95 26.32 24.99
CA HIS A 111 19.02 26.65 24.06
C HIS A 111 19.59 25.40 23.40
N ASP A 112 19.97 24.40 24.20
CA ASP A 112 20.62 23.19 23.71
C ASP A 112 19.67 22.35 22.84
N ALA A 113 18.38 22.31 23.18
CA ALA A 113 17.34 21.68 22.34
C ALA A 113 17.19 22.37 20.97
N LEU A 114 17.14 23.70 20.93
CA LEU A 114 17.04 24.46 19.68
C LEU A 114 18.31 24.34 18.83
N VAL A 115 19.49 24.40 19.45
CA VAL A 115 20.77 24.18 18.76
C VAL A 115 20.83 22.78 18.16
N TYR A 116 20.39 21.76 18.90
CA TYR A 116 20.31 20.39 18.39
C TYR A 116 19.37 20.28 17.18
N ALA A 117 18.21 20.92 17.24
CA ALA A 117 17.24 20.95 16.15
C ALA A 117 17.82 21.61 14.89
N VAL A 118 18.47 22.78 15.03
CA VAL A 118 19.11 23.49 13.90
C VAL A 118 20.25 22.66 13.32
N LYS A 119 21.12 22.09 14.17
CA LYS A 119 22.24 21.25 13.74
C LYS A 119 21.79 20.05 12.89
N ASN A 120 20.68 19.41 13.27
CA ASN A 120 20.12 18.27 12.56
C ASN A 120 19.09 18.67 11.47
N HIS A 121 18.99 19.96 11.13
CA HIS A 121 18.14 20.49 10.07
C HIS A 121 16.68 20.09 10.29
N TYR A 122 16.14 20.43 11.47
CA TYR A 122 14.76 20.11 11.79
C TYR A 122 13.79 20.94 10.95
N TRP A 123 12.74 20.28 10.50
CA TRP A 123 11.58 20.87 9.84
C TRP A 123 10.35 20.64 10.71
N TYR A 124 9.34 21.48 10.52
CA TYR A 124 8.04 21.34 11.16
C TYR A 124 6.91 21.39 10.13
N GLN A 125 5.78 20.80 10.52
CA GLN A 125 4.56 20.74 9.73
C GLN A 125 3.40 21.40 10.47
N MET A 126 2.60 22.16 9.74
CA MET A 126 1.35 22.74 10.21
C MET A 126 0.25 22.51 9.17
N TYR A 127 -1.00 22.70 9.56
CA TYR A 127 -2.16 22.58 8.69
C TYR A 127 -3.12 23.76 8.89
N ILE A 128 -3.67 24.24 7.78
CA ILE A 128 -4.85 25.12 7.74
C ILE A 128 -5.78 24.50 6.69
N ASP A 129 -7.02 24.19 7.07
CA ASP A 129 -8.04 23.67 6.14
C ASP A 129 -7.56 22.45 5.30
N ASP A 130 -6.95 21.47 5.97
CA ASP A 130 -6.25 20.29 5.39
C ASP A 130 -5.01 20.57 4.52
N LEU A 131 -4.68 21.83 4.24
CA LEU A 131 -3.53 22.21 3.43
C LEU A 131 -2.23 22.13 4.25
N PRO A 132 -1.26 21.28 3.87
CA PRO A 132 -0.01 21.15 4.61
C PRO A 132 0.90 22.36 4.38
N ILE A 133 1.53 22.80 5.46
CA ILE A 133 2.50 23.88 5.48
C ILE A 133 3.78 23.33 6.10
N TRP A 134 4.92 23.57 5.45
CA TRP A 134 6.23 23.15 5.95
C TRP A 134 7.11 24.36 6.22
N GLY A 135 7.84 24.31 7.32
CA GLY A 135 8.86 25.30 7.65
C GLY A 135 10.11 24.63 8.21
N ILE A 136 11.24 25.32 8.09
CA ILE A 136 12.50 24.94 8.76
C ILE A 136 12.58 25.66 10.10
N VAL A 137 13.10 24.97 11.12
CA VAL A 137 13.25 25.55 12.47
C VAL A 137 14.24 26.72 12.44
N GLY A 138 15.38 26.53 11.78
CA GLY A 138 16.45 27.51 11.73
C GLY A 138 17.53 27.14 10.73
N GLU A 139 18.62 27.91 10.73
CA GLU A 139 19.75 27.76 9.83
C GLU A 139 21.08 27.87 10.57
N ILE A 140 22.09 27.18 10.04
CA ILE A 140 23.47 27.31 10.49
C ILE A 140 24.07 28.53 9.78
N GLY A 141 24.76 29.40 10.53
CA GLY A 141 25.43 30.58 10.01
C GLY A 141 26.66 30.25 9.16
N GLU A 142 27.37 31.29 8.72
CA GLU A 142 28.60 31.15 7.94
C GLU A 142 29.72 30.46 8.75
N SER A 143 29.75 30.70 10.06
CA SER A 143 30.60 29.98 11.00
C SER A 143 29.87 28.74 11.53
N LYS A 144 30.56 27.59 11.56
CA LYS A 144 29.99 26.29 11.98
C LYS A 144 29.41 26.27 13.41
N ASP A 145 29.75 27.26 14.23
CA ASP A 145 29.31 27.38 15.63
C ASP A 145 28.23 28.45 15.83
N GLU A 146 27.73 29.08 14.77
CA GLU A 146 26.63 30.04 14.85
C GLU A 146 25.31 29.41 14.42
N PHE A 147 24.34 29.41 15.33
CA PHE A 147 23.01 28.85 15.09
C PHE A 147 21.96 29.96 15.15
N TYR A 148 21.08 29.98 14.14
CA TYR A 148 20.01 30.96 14.02
C TYR A 148 18.66 30.27 13.96
N ILE A 149 17.64 30.91 14.52
CA ILE A 149 16.24 30.47 14.46
C ILE A 149 15.38 31.54 13.78
N TRP A 150 14.32 31.11 13.09
CA TRP A 150 13.34 32.00 12.50
C TRP A 150 12.27 32.38 13.54
N THR A 151 12.12 33.67 13.83
CA THR A 151 11.17 34.14 14.85
C THR A 151 9.91 34.79 14.29
N HIS A 152 9.91 35.17 13.00
CA HIS A 152 8.73 35.73 12.34
C HIS A 152 8.09 34.72 11.37
N LYS A 153 6.79 34.48 11.50
CA LYS A 153 6.00 33.65 10.59
C LYS A 153 4.99 34.53 9.85
N LYS A 154 5.16 34.67 8.54
CA LYS A 154 4.20 35.34 7.67
C LYS A 154 3.36 34.33 6.92
N LEU A 155 2.05 34.35 7.15
CA LEU A 155 1.08 33.48 6.52
C LEU A 155 0.33 34.27 5.45
N ASP A 156 0.63 33.98 4.19
CA ASP A 156 -0.14 34.48 3.06
C ASP A 156 -1.20 33.44 2.70
N ILE A 157 -2.47 33.77 2.95
CA ILE A 157 -3.62 32.88 2.74
C ILE A 157 -4.43 33.40 1.54
N ALA A 158 -4.60 32.56 0.53
CA ALA A 158 -5.44 32.88 -0.62
C ALA A 158 -6.83 32.26 -0.47
N TYR A 159 -7.86 33.03 -0.82
CA TYR A 159 -9.25 32.59 -0.78
C TYR A 159 -9.95 32.80 -2.12
N ASN A 160 -10.98 31.99 -2.39
CA ASN A 160 -11.91 32.17 -3.49
C ASN A 160 -13.34 32.05 -2.96
N GLY A 161 -14.08 33.17 -2.94
CA GLY A 161 -15.40 33.24 -2.32
C GLY A 161 -15.35 32.99 -0.81
N TYR A 162 -15.87 31.84 -0.38
CA TYR A 162 -15.95 31.40 1.01
C TYR A 162 -14.98 30.25 1.34
N GLN A 163 -13.99 29.98 0.47
CA GLN A 163 -13.12 28.81 0.60
C GLN A 163 -11.65 29.21 0.56
N ILE A 164 -10.82 28.50 1.34
CA ILE A 164 -9.38 28.65 1.34
C ILE A 164 -8.80 27.79 0.20
N VAL A 165 -7.96 28.42 -0.64
CA VAL A 165 -7.43 27.79 -1.86
C VAL A 165 -5.91 27.71 -1.90
N ASP A 166 -5.20 28.52 -1.12
CA ASP A 166 -3.75 28.39 -0.96
C ASP A 166 -3.29 28.92 0.38
N VAL A 167 -2.21 28.35 0.91
CA VAL A 167 -1.50 28.86 2.08
C VAL A 167 -0.01 28.80 1.79
N SER A 168 0.69 29.91 2.01
CA SER A 168 2.15 29.99 1.98
C SER A 168 2.69 30.56 3.28
N LEU A 169 3.77 29.94 3.75
CA LEU A 169 4.53 30.39 4.90
C LEU A 169 5.84 31.01 4.42
N THR A 170 6.08 32.25 4.83
CA THR A 170 7.38 32.90 4.71
C THR A 170 7.96 33.07 6.12
N SER A 171 9.10 32.43 6.37
CA SER A 171 9.85 32.58 7.62
C SER A 171 10.83 33.75 7.50
N GLU A 172 10.68 34.76 8.34
CA GLU A 172 11.56 35.94 8.35
C GLU A 172 12.17 36.17 9.75
N SER A 173 13.05 37.16 9.87
CA SER A 173 13.74 37.54 11.11
C SER A 173 14.59 36.41 11.72
N LYS A 174 15.87 36.35 11.33
CA LYS A 174 16.86 35.45 11.94
C LYS A 174 17.29 35.99 13.30
N ALA A 175 17.09 35.21 14.36
CA ALA A 175 17.62 35.49 15.69
C ALA A 175 18.75 34.51 16.03
N LYS A 176 19.88 35.02 16.51
CA LYS A 176 21.01 34.18 16.95
C LYS A 176 20.66 33.52 18.28
N LEU A 177 20.89 32.21 18.38
CA LEU A 177 20.72 31.47 19.62
C LEU A 177 21.87 31.81 20.57
N VAL A 178 21.56 32.58 21.62
CA VAL A 178 22.49 32.95 22.69
C VAL A 178 21.88 32.52 24.03
N PRO A 179 22.62 31.82 24.92
CA PRO A 179 22.09 31.40 26.21
C PRO A 179 21.68 32.60 27.07
N ASN A 180 20.59 32.45 27.82
CA ASN A 180 19.98 33.49 28.66
C ASN A 180 19.49 34.75 27.91
N SER A 181 19.25 34.65 26.60
CA SER A 181 18.60 35.72 25.82
C SER A 181 17.07 35.52 25.75
N LYS A 182 16.36 36.58 25.36
CA LYS A 182 14.92 36.53 25.10
C LYS A 182 14.66 36.50 23.60
N LEU A 183 13.80 35.59 23.15
CA LEU A 183 13.32 35.54 21.77
C LEU A 183 11.86 35.95 21.71
N SER A 184 11.57 37.01 20.96
CA SER A 184 10.21 37.44 20.64
C SER A 184 9.75 36.77 19.35
N PHE A 185 8.70 35.96 19.43
CA PHE A 185 8.06 35.33 18.28
C PHE A 185 6.88 36.17 17.81
N THR A 186 6.84 36.42 16.50
CA THR A 186 5.81 37.25 15.87
C THR A 186 5.15 36.52 14.71
N TYR A 187 3.91 36.87 14.41
CA TYR A 187 3.21 36.36 13.24
C TYR A 187 2.51 37.50 12.48
N GLU A 188 2.32 37.31 11.18
CA GLU A 188 1.55 38.18 10.29
C GLU A 188 0.61 37.30 9.47
N VAL A 189 -0.65 37.73 9.28
CA VAL A 189 -1.60 37.03 8.41
C VAL A 189 -2.10 37.99 7.34
N LYS A 190 -1.94 37.59 6.09
CA LYS A 190 -2.38 38.35 4.93
C LYS A 190 -3.30 37.53 4.05
N TRP A 191 -4.53 38.00 3.90
CA TRP A 191 -5.53 37.42 3.02
C TRP A 191 -5.46 38.03 1.63
N THR A 192 -5.49 37.19 0.60
CA THR A 192 -5.47 37.59 -0.81
C THR A 192 -6.55 36.87 -1.60
N GLU A 193 -7.26 37.60 -2.45
CA GLU A 193 -8.26 37.00 -3.33
C GLU A 193 -7.57 36.28 -4.50
N SER A 194 -8.01 35.05 -4.80
CA SER A 194 -7.49 34.23 -5.88
C SER A 194 -8.60 33.71 -6.79
N LYS A 195 -8.26 33.54 -8.07
CA LYS A 195 -9.16 32.98 -9.10
C LYS A 195 -9.09 31.46 -9.20
N THR A 196 -8.23 30.81 -8.41
CA THR A 196 -8.07 29.35 -8.42
C THR A 196 -9.35 28.70 -7.88
N PRO A 197 -9.98 27.77 -8.62
CA PRO A 197 -11.13 27.04 -8.10
C PRO A 197 -10.70 26.08 -6.98
N PHE A 198 -11.61 25.83 -6.04
CA PHE A 198 -11.37 24.98 -4.87
C PHE A 198 -10.82 23.59 -5.22
N GLU A 199 -11.36 22.96 -6.27
CA GLU A 199 -10.92 21.63 -6.74
C GLU A 199 -9.43 21.56 -7.11
N LYS A 200 -8.84 22.69 -7.51
CA LYS A 200 -7.42 22.77 -7.91
C LYS A 200 -6.48 23.22 -6.81
N ARG A 201 -6.98 23.49 -5.61
CA ARG A 201 -6.16 24.00 -4.49
C ARG A 201 -4.96 23.11 -4.17
N TYR A 202 -5.12 21.80 -4.35
CA TYR A 202 -4.09 20.83 -4.03
C TYR A 202 -3.00 20.68 -5.12
N GLU A 203 -3.22 21.22 -6.33
CA GLU A 203 -2.27 21.10 -7.45
C GLU A 203 -0.89 21.68 -7.12
N LYS A 204 -0.80 22.69 -6.25
CA LYS A 204 0.47 23.30 -5.78
C LYS A 204 1.40 22.29 -5.10
N TYR A 205 0.84 21.28 -4.43
CA TYR A 205 1.60 20.25 -3.72
C TYR A 205 1.99 19.07 -4.61
N LEU A 206 1.38 18.97 -5.80
CA LEU A 206 1.70 17.97 -6.78
C LEU A 206 2.93 18.46 -7.57
N ASP A 207 3.91 17.57 -7.79
CA ASP A 207 5.12 17.89 -8.56
C ASP A 207 5.00 17.34 -9.99
N PRO A 208 4.36 18.07 -10.94
CA PRO A 208 4.19 17.61 -12.31
C PRO A 208 5.52 17.49 -13.06
N SER A 209 6.54 18.25 -12.64
CA SER A 209 7.87 18.21 -13.26
C SER A 209 8.58 16.89 -13.01
N PHE A 210 8.31 16.25 -11.88
CA PHE A 210 8.86 14.95 -11.50
C PHE A 210 8.05 13.79 -12.05
N PHE A 211 6.72 13.83 -11.93
CA PHE A 211 5.83 12.81 -12.47
C PHE A 211 5.53 13.06 -13.95
N GLN A 212 6.58 13.20 -14.76
CA GLN A 212 6.42 13.47 -16.19
C GLN A 212 5.66 12.32 -16.84
N HIS A 213 4.49 12.62 -17.40
CA HIS A 213 3.68 11.65 -18.11
C HIS A 213 4.47 10.89 -19.19
N ARG A 214 5.47 11.53 -19.82
CA ARG A 214 6.32 10.90 -20.83
C ARG A 214 7.12 9.70 -20.29
N ILE A 215 7.61 9.79 -19.05
CA ILE A 215 8.42 8.72 -18.44
C ILE A 215 7.50 7.54 -18.06
N HIS A 216 6.31 7.81 -17.55
CA HIS A 216 5.32 6.78 -17.26
C HIS A 216 4.83 6.08 -18.53
N TRP A 217 4.56 6.82 -19.61
CA TRP A 217 4.21 6.23 -20.91
C TRP A 217 5.35 5.39 -21.50
N PHE A 218 6.60 5.83 -21.36
CA PHE A 218 7.77 5.04 -21.76
C PHE A 218 7.86 3.71 -20.98
N SER A 219 7.66 3.77 -19.66
CA SER A 219 7.59 2.59 -18.79
C SER A 219 6.51 1.62 -19.24
N ILE A 220 5.28 2.12 -19.43
CA ILE A 220 4.15 1.30 -19.88
C ILE A 220 4.42 0.66 -21.24
N PHE A 221 4.94 1.43 -22.20
CA PHE A 221 5.21 0.90 -23.54
C PHE A 221 6.24 -0.24 -23.49
N ASN A 222 7.33 -0.06 -22.74
CA ASN A 222 8.36 -1.09 -22.58
C ASN A 222 7.79 -2.36 -21.93
N SER A 223 7.00 -2.20 -20.88
CA SER A 223 6.36 -3.33 -20.18
C SER A 223 5.27 -4.00 -21.03
N PHE A 224 4.57 -3.24 -21.87
CA PHE A 224 3.59 -3.77 -22.80
C PHE A 224 4.23 -4.58 -23.93
N MET A 225 5.38 -4.17 -24.46
CA MET A 225 6.14 -4.98 -25.43
C MET A 225 6.55 -6.34 -24.84
N MET A 226 6.97 -6.36 -23.57
CA MET A 226 7.26 -7.60 -22.85
C MET A 226 6.03 -8.50 -22.71
N VAL A 227 4.85 -7.93 -22.46
CA VAL A 227 3.58 -8.69 -22.42
C VAL A 227 3.30 -9.34 -23.76
N ILE A 228 3.38 -8.59 -24.88
CA ILE A 228 3.12 -9.14 -26.22
C ILE A 228 4.05 -10.32 -26.50
N PHE A 229 5.34 -10.16 -26.22
CA PHE A 229 6.32 -11.23 -26.40
C PHE A 229 5.97 -12.49 -25.59
N LEU A 230 5.66 -12.33 -24.30
CA LEU A 230 5.34 -13.45 -23.41
C LEU A 230 4.01 -14.14 -23.77
N VAL A 231 2.98 -13.36 -24.10
CA VAL A 231 1.70 -13.91 -24.58
C VAL A 231 1.90 -14.67 -25.89
N GLY A 232 2.74 -14.15 -26.80
CA GLY A 232 3.13 -14.83 -28.03
C GLY A 232 3.82 -16.16 -27.76
N LEU A 233 4.77 -16.19 -26.82
CA LEU A 233 5.47 -17.41 -26.40
C LEU A 233 4.51 -18.44 -25.78
N VAL A 234 3.65 -18.03 -24.84
CA VAL A 234 2.64 -18.91 -24.23
C VAL A 234 1.66 -19.45 -25.28
N SER A 235 1.19 -18.59 -26.19
CA SER A 235 0.31 -18.98 -27.29
C SER A 235 0.99 -19.95 -28.24
N MET A 236 2.28 -19.76 -28.55
CA MET A 236 3.07 -20.69 -29.34
C MET A 236 3.20 -22.03 -28.64
N ILE A 237 3.49 -22.08 -27.33
CA ILE A 237 3.55 -23.33 -26.56
C ILE A 237 2.20 -24.05 -26.66
N LEU A 238 1.10 -23.35 -26.37
CA LEU A 238 -0.24 -23.93 -26.38
C LEU A 238 -0.65 -24.41 -27.79
N MET A 239 -0.42 -23.60 -28.82
CA MET A 239 -0.72 -23.95 -30.22
C MET A 239 0.18 -25.07 -30.74
N ARG A 240 1.45 -25.12 -30.35
CA ARG A 240 2.38 -26.20 -30.73
C ARG A 240 1.94 -27.50 -30.08
N THR A 241 1.58 -27.49 -28.80
CA THR A 241 1.04 -28.65 -28.10
C THR A 241 -0.25 -29.14 -28.76
N LEU A 242 -1.21 -28.24 -29.03
CA LEU A 242 -2.49 -28.60 -29.65
C LEU A 242 -2.36 -29.08 -31.10
N ARG A 243 -1.59 -28.39 -31.97
CA ARG A 243 -1.42 -28.78 -33.38
C ARG A 243 -0.67 -30.10 -33.55
N LYS A 244 0.35 -30.33 -32.73
CA LYS A 244 1.12 -31.58 -32.76
C LYS A 244 0.27 -32.78 -32.34
N ASP A 245 -0.66 -32.57 -31.40
CA ASP A 245 -1.61 -33.60 -31.01
C ASP A 245 -2.67 -33.85 -32.09
N TYR A 246 -3.24 -32.81 -32.69
CA TYR A 246 -4.23 -32.97 -33.76
C TYR A 246 -3.66 -33.65 -35.02
N ALA A 247 -2.45 -33.29 -35.43
CA ALA A 247 -1.78 -33.85 -36.61
C ALA A 247 -1.33 -35.32 -36.43
N ARG A 248 -1.24 -35.80 -35.18
CA ARG A 248 -0.95 -37.20 -34.87
C ARG A 248 -2.23 -38.04 -34.94
N TYR A 249 -3.34 -37.58 -34.35
CA TYR A 249 -4.62 -38.29 -34.47
C TYR A 249 -5.12 -38.40 -35.91
N SER A 250 -4.85 -37.41 -36.76
CA SER A 250 -5.18 -37.51 -38.19
C SER A 250 -4.29 -38.49 -38.97
N LYS A 251 -3.18 -38.96 -38.38
CA LYS A 251 -2.27 -39.95 -38.97
C LYS A 251 -2.44 -41.34 -38.34
N ASP A 252 -2.90 -41.40 -37.09
CA ASP A 252 -3.18 -42.66 -36.39
C ASP A 252 -4.43 -43.39 -36.93
N ASP A 253 -5.31 -42.72 -37.70
CA ASP A 253 -6.39 -43.40 -38.44
C ASP A 253 -5.87 -44.22 -39.66
N ASP A 254 -4.61 -44.06 -40.05
CA ASP A 254 -4.01 -44.65 -41.27
C ASP A 254 -2.86 -45.66 -41.02
N LEU A 255 -2.49 -45.96 -39.76
CA LEU A 255 -1.31 -46.80 -39.45
C LEU A 255 -1.63 -47.98 -38.51
N ASP A 256 -1.29 -49.19 -38.98
CA ASP A 256 -1.39 -50.47 -38.26
C ASP A 256 -0.65 -50.45 -36.90
N ASP A 257 -1.20 -51.21 -35.94
CA ASP A 257 -0.86 -51.38 -34.52
C ASP A 257 0.63 -51.68 -34.15
N MET A 258 1.58 -51.69 -35.10
CA MET A 258 2.99 -52.05 -34.88
C MET A 258 3.96 -50.89 -34.63
N GLU A 259 3.56 -49.63 -34.79
CA GLU A 259 4.43 -48.46 -34.46
C GLU A 259 4.17 -47.89 -33.06
N ARG A 260 3.39 -48.61 -32.26
CA ARG A 260 2.85 -48.22 -30.95
C ARG A 260 3.90 -48.11 -29.82
N ASP A 261 5.16 -48.47 -30.07
CA ASP A 261 6.18 -48.69 -29.03
C ASP A 261 7.50 -47.90 -29.22
N LEU A 262 7.57 -46.92 -30.15
CA LEU A 262 8.84 -46.29 -30.56
C LEU A 262 8.84 -44.76 -30.64
N GLY A 263 8.13 -44.06 -29.74
CA GLY A 263 8.15 -42.59 -29.74
C GLY A 263 8.07 -41.93 -28.38
N ASP A 264 9.21 -41.84 -27.67
CA ASP A 264 9.52 -40.84 -26.62
C ASP A 264 8.28 -40.09 -26.08
N GLU A 265 7.49 -40.77 -25.23
CA GLU A 265 6.25 -40.21 -24.73
C GLU A 265 6.55 -39.03 -23.79
N TYR A 266 6.43 -37.81 -24.31
CA TYR A 266 6.64 -36.50 -23.66
C TYR A 266 6.50 -36.47 -22.13
N GLY A 267 7.54 -36.00 -21.44
CA GLY A 267 7.64 -35.97 -19.97
C GLY A 267 6.43 -35.35 -19.23
N TRP A 268 5.80 -34.29 -19.78
CA TRP A 268 4.61 -33.73 -19.14
C TRP A 268 3.37 -34.65 -19.27
N LYS A 269 3.20 -35.41 -20.35
CA LYS A 269 2.05 -36.32 -20.48
C LYS A 269 2.16 -37.52 -19.56
N GLN A 270 3.38 -37.97 -19.27
CA GLN A 270 3.63 -39.10 -18.36
C GLN A 270 3.12 -38.85 -16.94
N VAL A 271 3.07 -37.59 -16.51
CA VAL A 271 2.64 -37.23 -15.15
C VAL A 271 1.12 -37.00 -15.02
N HIS A 272 0.30 -37.30 -16.04
CA HIS A 272 -1.15 -37.07 -16.03
C HIS A 272 -1.87 -37.67 -14.80
N GLY A 273 -1.40 -38.82 -14.30
CA GLY A 273 -1.94 -39.49 -13.11
C GLY A 273 -1.55 -38.87 -11.78
N ASP A 274 -0.58 -37.94 -11.74
CA ASP A 274 -0.04 -37.37 -10.49
C ASP A 274 -0.16 -35.84 -10.41
N VAL A 275 -0.43 -35.16 -11.53
CA VAL A 275 -0.49 -33.68 -11.63
C VAL A 275 -1.57 -33.03 -10.77
N PHE A 276 -2.70 -33.70 -10.55
CA PHE A 276 -3.83 -33.18 -9.76
C PHE A 276 -3.78 -33.59 -8.29
N ARG A 277 -2.64 -34.10 -7.81
CA ARG A 277 -2.44 -34.36 -6.39
C ARG A 277 -2.60 -33.05 -5.59
N PRO A 278 -3.18 -33.13 -4.38
CA PRO A 278 -3.25 -31.99 -3.49
C PRO A 278 -1.85 -31.45 -3.11
N ALA A 279 -1.75 -30.15 -2.85
CA ALA A 279 -0.51 -29.50 -2.43
C ALA A 279 0.07 -30.14 -1.15
N SER A 280 1.39 -30.11 -1.00
CA SER A 280 2.00 -30.26 0.32
C SER A 280 1.53 -29.10 1.21
N HIS A 281 1.32 -29.36 2.51
CA HIS A 281 0.83 -28.35 3.46
C HIS A 281 -0.42 -27.58 2.99
N ARG A 282 -1.46 -28.32 2.53
CA ARG A 282 -2.72 -27.79 1.96
C ARG A 282 -3.33 -26.62 2.74
N VAL A 283 -3.29 -26.66 4.06
CA VAL A 283 -3.84 -25.60 4.94
C VAL A 283 -3.13 -24.26 4.69
N MET A 284 -1.80 -24.24 4.71
CA MET A 284 -1.01 -23.03 4.47
C MET A 284 -1.14 -22.57 3.02
N PHE A 285 -1.01 -23.50 2.07
CA PHE A 285 -1.10 -23.19 0.64
C PHE A 285 -2.42 -22.50 0.28
N THR A 286 -3.55 -23.10 0.68
CA THR A 286 -4.88 -22.54 0.36
C THR A 286 -5.19 -21.25 1.12
N SER A 287 -4.62 -21.07 2.31
CA SER A 287 -4.73 -19.80 3.06
C SER A 287 -3.93 -18.67 2.40
N LEU A 288 -2.76 -18.96 1.85
CA LEU A 288 -1.97 -18.00 1.07
C LEU A 288 -2.72 -17.59 -0.21
N ILE A 289 -3.30 -18.54 -0.93
CA ILE A 289 -4.10 -18.25 -2.14
C ILE A 289 -5.34 -17.40 -1.81
N GLY A 290 -6.07 -17.75 -0.75
CA GLY A 290 -7.21 -16.94 -0.28
C GLY A 290 -6.80 -15.52 0.07
N THR A 291 -5.70 -15.38 0.83
CA THR A 291 -5.12 -14.08 1.20
C THR A 291 -4.69 -13.30 -0.05
N GLY A 292 -4.11 -13.94 -1.06
CA GLY A 292 -3.70 -13.23 -2.28
C GLY A 292 -4.85 -12.71 -3.11
N TYR A 293 -5.93 -13.48 -3.28
CA TYR A 293 -7.16 -12.96 -3.92
C TYR A 293 -7.76 -11.79 -3.14
N HIS A 294 -7.72 -11.86 -1.81
CA HIS A 294 -8.16 -10.77 -0.94
C HIS A 294 -7.31 -9.51 -1.14
N LEU A 295 -5.98 -9.62 -1.07
CA LEU A 295 -5.06 -8.51 -1.29
C LEU A 295 -5.17 -7.92 -2.71
N SER A 296 -5.33 -8.76 -3.74
CA SER A 296 -5.59 -8.28 -5.12
C SER A 296 -6.88 -7.49 -5.21
N SER A 297 -7.95 -7.94 -4.53
CA SER A 297 -9.24 -7.25 -4.53
C SER A 297 -9.13 -5.91 -3.81
N VAL A 298 -8.46 -5.87 -2.66
CA VAL A 298 -8.22 -4.64 -1.90
C VAL A 298 -7.41 -3.65 -2.73
N ALA A 299 -6.31 -4.09 -3.35
CA ALA A 299 -5.50 -3.23 -4.21
C ALA A 299 -6.33 -2.65 -5.36
N ALA A 300 -7.12 -3.46 -6.07
CA ALA A 300 -7.96 -2.98 -7.16
C ALA A 300 -9.02 -1.96 -6.70
N PHE A 301 -9.77 -2.25 -5.63
CA PHE A 301 -10.82 -1.36 -5.14
C PHE A 301 -10.26 -0.05 -4.55
N VAL A 302 -9.16 -0.11 -3.79
CA VAL A 302 -8.52 1.10 -3.25
C VAL A 302 -8.02 1.98 -4.39
N ILE A 303 -7.38 1.42 -5.42
CA ILE A 303 -6.94 2.19 -6.59
C ILE A 303 -8.13 2.86 -7.28
N MET A 304 -9.22 2.12 -7.50
CA MET A 304 -10.42 2.65 -8.15
C MET A 304 -11.09 3.76 -7.32
N PHE A 305 -11.25 3.58 -6.01
CA PHE A 305 -11.83 4.60 -5.14
C PHE A 305 -10.94 5.84 -5.02
N THR A 306 -9.62 5.68 -5.00
CA THR A 306 -8.71 6.83 -5.02
C THR A 306 -8.80 7.63 -6.31
N ILE A 307 -9.03 6.97 -7.46
CA ILE A 307 -9.25 7.67 -8.76
C ILE A 307 -10.62 8.36 -8.80
N MET A 308 -11.67 7.73 -8.25
CA MET A 308 -13.04 8.27 -8.34
C MET A 308 -13.32 9.40 -7.34
N GLY A 309 -12.68 9.38 -6.17
CA GLY A 309 -12.95 10.29 -5.07
C GLY A 309 -11.79 11.20 -4.69
N ASP A 310 -10.74 11.27 -5.52
CA ASP A 310 -9.52 12.06 -5.28
C ASP A 310 -8.98 11.92 -3.86
N LEU A 311 -9.01 10.70 -3.30
CA LEU A 311 -8.75 10.43 -1.88
C LEU A 311 -7.34 10.86 -1.41
N TYR A 312 -6.45 11.22 -2.33
CA TYR A 312 -5.12 11.75 -2.05
C TYR A 312 -5.13 13.22 -1.61
N THR A 313 -6.23 13.95 -1.76
CA THR A 313 -6.35 15.35 -1.31
C THR A 313 -6.63 15.46 0.19
N THR A 314 -7.30 14.47 0.78
CA THR A 314 -7.72 14.47 2.18
C THR A 314 -6.78 13.63 3.04
N ARG A 315 -6.47 14.13 4.23
CA ARG A 315 -5.58 13.47 5.21
C ARG A 315 -6.18 12.14 5.68
N GLY A 316 -5.34 11.11 5.84
CA GLY A 316 -5.77 9.79 6.34
C GLY A 316 -6.75 8.98 5.47
N SER A 317 -7.35 9.58 4.43
CA SER A 317 -8.49 9.01 3.70
C SER A 317 -8.14 7.70 2.96
N ILE A 318 -6.98 7.63 2.32
CA ILE A 318 -6.50 6.39 1.65
C ILE A 318 -6.36 5.25 2.67
N LEU A 319 -5.84 5.52 3.87
CA LEU A 319 -5.64 4.50 4.90
C LEU A 319 -6.97 4.02 5.48
N SER A 320 -7.87 4.95 5.83
CA SER A 320 -9.22 4.64 6.31
C SER A 320 -10.01 3.82 5.27
N THR A 321 -9.94 4.23 4.00
CA THR A 321 -10.54 3.50 2.88
C THR A 321 -9.93 2.11 2.73
N THR A 322 -8.62 1.97 2.89
CA THR A 322 -7.95 0.67 2.81
C THR A 322 -8.42 -0.27 3.93
N ILE A 323 -8.54 0.21 5.18
CA ILE A 323 -9.04 -0.59 6.30
C ILE A 323 -10.50 -1.02 6.04
N PHE A 324 -11.34 -0.10 5.59
CA PHE A 324 -12.74 -0.38 5.26
C PHE A 324 -12.87 -1.42 4.13
N VAL A 325 -12.17 -1.21 3.01
CA VAL A 325 -12.18 -2.12 1.86
C VAL A 325 -11.61 -3.48 2.24
N TYR A 326 -10.55 -3.53 3.05
CA TYR A 326 -10.00 -4.79 3.57
C TYR A 326 -11.03 -5.58 4.38
N ALA A 327 -11.75 -4.91 5.28
CA ALA A 327 -12.82 -5.54 6.06
C ALA A 327 -13.99 -5.99 5.17
N ALA A 328 -14.45 -5.13 4.25
CA ALA A 328 -15.57 -5.42 3.36
C ALA A 328 -15.31 -6.59 2.39
N THR A 329 -14.07 -6.74 1.95
CA THR A 329 -13.65 -7.81 1.01
C THR A 329 -13.18 -9.09 1.70
N ALA A 330 -13.22 -9.16 3.04
CA ALA A 330 -12.86 -10.36 3.81
C ALA A 330 -13.58 -11.66 3.34
N PRO A 331 -14.85 -11.65 2.88
CA PRO A 331 -15.49 -12.86 2.34
C PRO A 331 -14.76 -13.46 1.13
N VAL A 332 -14.05 -12.66 0.33
CA VAL A 332 -13.27 -13.15 -0.83
C VAL A 332 -12.15 -14.09 -0.37
N ASN A 333 -11.47 -13.74 0.72
CA ASN A 333 -10.42 -14.56 1.33
C ASN A 333 -10.98 -15.95 1.69
N GLY A 334 -12.08 -15.95 2.44
CA GLY A 334 -12.74 -17.18 2.88
C GLY A 334 -13.26 -18.02 1.72
N PHE A 335 -13.87 -17.39 0.73
CA PHE A 335 -14.46 -18.06 -0.43
C PHE A 335 -13.41 -18.75 -1.31
N MET A 336 -12.35 -18.03 -1.68
CA MET A 336 -11.29 -18.56 -2.55
C MET A 336 -10.45 -19.62 -1.84
N GLY A 337 -10.01 -19.35 -0.60
CA GLY A 337 -9.23 -20.31 0.19
C GLY A 337 -10.05 -21.54 0.57
N GLY A 338 -11.28 -21.34 1.04
CA GLY A 338 -12.18 -22.41 1.46
C GLY A 338 -12.62 -23.32 0.32
N SER A 339 -12.98 -22.76 -0.84
CA SER A 339 -13.33 -23.54 -2.03
C SER A 339 -12.17 -24.40 -2.51
N LEU A 340 -10.95 -23.83 -2.57
CA LEU A 340 -9.76 -24.57 -2.99
C LEU A 340 -9.39 -25.67 -1.98
N TYR A 341 -9.50 -25.41 -0.69
CA TYR A 341 -9.24 -26.40 0.36
C TYR A 341 -10.21 -27.58 0.30
N ALA A 342 -11.50 -27.31 0.05
CA ALA A 342 -12.49 -28.36 -0.17
C ALA A 342 -12.20 -29.18 -1.43
N ARG A 343 -11.84 -28.53 -2.55
CA ARG A 343 -11.45 -29.21 -3.81
C ARG A 343 -10.27 -30.17 -3.63
N GLN A 344 -9.34 -29.84 -2.73
CA GLN A 344 -8.19 -30.68 -2.40
C GLN A 344 -8.49 -31.77 -1.35
N GLY A 345 -9.76 -31.98 -0.98
CA GLY A 345 -10.19 -33.00 -0.02
C GLY A 345 -9.82 -32.69 1.44
N GLY A 346 -9.64 -31.41 1.78
CA GLY A 346 -9.27 -30.98 3.13
C GLY A 346 -10.40 -31.15 4.16
N ARG A 347 -10.12 -31.81 5.29
CA ARG A 347 -11.10 -32.04 6.38
C ARG A 347 -11.09 -30.95 7.46
N GLN A 348 -9.93 -30.36 7.74
CA GLN A 348 -9.74 -29.39 8.83
C GLN A 348 -10.01 -27.95 8.37
N TRP A 349 -11.21 -27.69 7.86
CA TRP A 349 -11.57 -26.43 7.22
C TRP A 349 -11.60 -25.23 8.17
N ILE A 350 -11.94 -25.44 9.45
CA ILE A 350 -11.92 -24.37 10.46
C ILE A 350 -10.48 -23.85 10.65
N LYS A 351 -9.49 -24.76 10.70
CA LYS A 351 -8.08 -24.37 10.84
C LYS A 351 -7.60 -23.57 9.63
N GLN A 352 -8.02 -23.97 8.43
CA GLN A 352 -7.71 -23.21 7.21
C GLN A 352 -8.36 -21.83 7.24
N MET A 353 -9.64 -21.73 7.60
CA MET A 353 -10.37 -20.46 7.69
C MET A 353 -9.71 -19.49 8.69
N VAL A 354 -9.41 -19.96 9.91
CA VAL A 354 -8.74 -19.14 10.93
C VAL A 354 -7.36 -18.69 10.44
N LEU A 355 -6.56 -19.61 9.88
CA LEU A 355 -5.24 -19.26 9.34
C LEU A 355 -5.37 -18.21 8.23
N SER A 356 -6.30 -18.37 7.29
CA SER A 356 -6.56 -17.40 6.21
C SER A 356 -6.95 -16.02 6.74
N ALA A 357 -7.79 -15.97 7.78
CA ALA A 357 -8.27 -14.71 8.36
C ALA A 357 -7.17 -13.94 9.10
N VAL A 358 -6.28 -14.65 9.81
CA VAL A 358 -5.30 -14.02 10.70
C VAL A 358 -3.90 -13.89 10.11
N LEU A 359 -3.55 -14.64 9.06
CA LEU A 359 -2.17 -14.70 8.54
C LEU A 359 -1.60 -13.30 8.21
N PHE A 360 -2.28 -12.54 7.37
CA PHE A 360 -1.81 -11.22 6.96
C PHE A 360 -2.00 -10.15 8.07
N PRO A 361 -3.15 -10.06 8.76
CA PRO A 361 -3.30 -9.14 9.88
C PRO A 361 -2.27 -9.36 10.99
N LEU A 362 -1.93 -10.61 11.31
CA LEU A 362 -0.91 -10.92 12.32
C LEU A 362 0.48 -10.47 11.87
N LEU A 363 0.83 -10.63 10.60
CA LEU A 363 2.09 -10.12 10.05
C LEU A 363 2.16 -8.59 10.18
N VAL A 364 1.10 -7.89 9.77
CA VAL A 364 1.03 -6.41 9.87
C VAL A 364 1.10 -5.95 11.32
N CYS A 365 0.29 -6.55 12.21
CA CYS A 365 0.28 -6.20 13.63
C CYS A 365 1.61 -6.52 14.30
N GLY A 366 2.25 -7.64 13.97
CA GLY A 366 3.55 -8.03 14.52
C GLY A 366 4.65 -7.05 14.14
N THR A 367 4.72 -6.65 12.86
CA THR A 367 5.68 -5.62 12.41
C THR A 367 5.36 -4.25 13.00
N ALA A 368 4.08 -3.87 13.07
CA ALA A 368 3.65 -2.60 13.64
C ALA A 368 3.99 -2.53 15.12
N PHE A 369 3.76 -3.61 15.89
CA PHE A 369 4.11 -3.70 17.31
C PHE A 369 5.62 -3.57 17.54
N MET A 370 6.44 -4.24 16.72
CA MET A 370 7.91 -4.13 16.80
C MET A 370 8.37 -2.68 16.54
N ILE A 371 7.84 -2.04 15.51
CA ILE A 371 8.15 -0.63 15.19
C ILE A 371 7.64 0.30 16.31
N ASN A 372 6.45 0.02 16.85
CA ASN A 372 5.83 0.82 17.91
C ASN A 372 6.65 0.79 19.20
N PHE A 373 7.25 -0.36 19.56
CA PHE A 373 8.13 -0.45 20.71
C PHE A 373 9.32 0.51 20.61
N ILE A 374 9.91 0.62 19.42
CA ILE A 374 11.00 1.57 19.15
C ILE A 374 10.47 3.01 19.12
N ALA A 375 9.29 3.25 18.54
CA ALA A 375 8.66 4.57 18.53
C ALA A 375 8.46 5.11 19.96
N ILE A 376 7.97 4.27 20.87
CA ILE A 376 7.78 4.60 22.29
C ILE A 376 9.11 4.90 22.96
N TYR A 377 10.16 4.11 22.70
CA TYR A 377 11.50 4.37 23.23
C TYR A 377 12.05 5.74 22.81
N TYR A 378 11.75 6.18 21.59
CA TYR A 378 12.15 7.50 21.10
C TYR A 378 11.18 8.61 21.52
N HIS A 379 10.05 8.33 22.17
CA HIS A 379 8.96 9.31 22.37
C HIS A 379 8.49 9.97 21.06
N ALA A 380 8.51 9.22 19.96
CA ALA A 380 8.08 9.72 18.65
C ALA A 380 6.55 9.87 18.59
N SER A 381 6.04 10.89 17.90
CA SER A 381 4.60 11.13 17.66
C SER A 381 3.95 10.02 16.84
N ARG A 382 4.76 9.23 16.11
CA ARG A 382 4.28 8.04 15.38
C ARG A 382 4.14 6.78 16.23
N ALA A 383 4.25 6.90 17.56
CA ALA A 383 3.85 5.83 18.46
C ALA A 383 2.33 5.65 18.39
N ILE A 384 1.87 4.46 18.01
CA ILE A 384 0.45 4.12 17.91
C ILE A 384 -0.11 3.97 19.33
N PRO A 385 -1.16 4.74 19.70
CA PRO A 385 -1.80 4.63 21.00
C PRO A 385 -2.39 3.24 21.26
N PHE A 386 -2.42 2.84 22.53
CA PHE A 386 -2.97 1.54 22.93
C PHE A 386 -4.43 1.33 22.50
N ALA A 387 -5.25 2.38 22.60
CA ALA A 387 -6.66 2.35 22.18
C ALA A 387 -6.80 1.99 20.69
N THR A 388 -5.96 2.56 19.83
CA THR A 388 -5.94 2.29 18.39
C THR A 388 -5.55 0.84 18.09
N MET A 389 -4.56 0.28 18.82
CA MET A 389 -4.19 -1.13 18.69
C MET A 389 -5.34 -2.08 19.06
N VAL A 390 -6.09 -1.76 20.13
CA VAL A 390 -7.28 -2.51 20.54
C VAL A 390 -8.40 -2.38 19.51
N ALA A 391 -8.61 -1.19 18.93
CA ALA A 391 -9.60 -0.97 17.88
C ALA A 391 -9.31 -1.81 16.63
N VAL A 392 -8.07 -1.82 16.14
CA VAL A 392 -7.65 -2.64 14.98
C VAL A 392 -7.83 -4.13 15.29
N THR A 393 -7.44 -4.58 16.47
CA THR A 393 -7.64 -5.99 16.91
C THR A 393 -9.12 -6.35 16.95
N SER A 394 -9.97 -5.43 17.40
CA SER A 394 -11.43 -5.62 17.45
C SER A 394 -12.03 -5.75 16.05
N ILE A 395 -11.56 -4.97 15.06
CA ILE A 395 -11.98 -5.11 13.66
C ILE A 395 -11.61 -6.50 13.13
N VAL A 396 -10.42 -7.02 13.45
CA VAL A 396 -10.00 -8.37 13.02
C VAL A 396 -10.90 -9.45 13.60
N ILE A 397 -11.21 -9.38 14.90
CA ILE A 397 -11.98 -10.42 15.60
C ILE A 397 -13.48 -10.34 15.29
N PHE A 398 -14.07 -9.14 15.29
CA PHE A 398 -15.53 -8.97 15.20
C PHE A 398 -16.04 -8.71 13.78
N VAL A 399 -15.18 -8.28 12.85
CA VAL A 399 -15.59 -7.99 11.46
C VAL A 399 -14.94 -8.95 10.49
N ILE A 400 -13.60 -9.00 10.43
CA ILE A 400 -12.88 -9.78 9.41
C ILE A 400 -13.09 -11.28 9.59
N LEU A 401 -12.98 -11.80 10.83
CA LEU A 401 -13.11 -13.24 11.08
C LEU A 401 -14.52 -13.77 10.77
N PRO A 402 -15.64 -13.15 11.23
CA PRO A 402 -16.98 -13.60 10.87
C PRO A 402 -17.28 -13.49 9.37
N LEU A 403 -16.84 -12.42 8.71
CA LEU A 403 -17.03 -12.26 7.26
C LEU A 403 -16.23 -13.31 6.47
N THR A 404 -15.02 -13.64 6.91
CA THR A 404 -14.20 -14.71 6.33
C THR A 404 -14.89 -16.07 6.51
N LEU A 405 -15.49 -16.34 7.69
CA LEU A 405 -16.26 -17.55 7.94
C LEU A 405 -17.43 -17.69 6.94
N VAL A 406 -18.21 -16.63 6.74
CA VAL A 406 -19.31 -16.60 5.75
C VAL A 406 -18.78 -16.94 4.36
N GLY A 407 -17.70 -16.28 3.94
CA GLY A 407 -17.03 -16.57 2.67
C GLY A 407 -16.60 -18.03 2.55
N THR A 408 -15.98 -18.60 3.58
CA THR A 408 -15.54 -20.00 3.60
C THR A 408 -16.71 -20.98 3.47
N VAL A 409 -17.80 -20.77 4.19
CA VAL A 409 -18.98 -21.65 4.10
C VAL A 409 -19.57 -21.60 2.69
N LEU A 410 -19.74 -20.40 2.12
CA LEU A 410 -20.23 -20.23 0.74
C LEU A 410 -19.30 -20.88 -0.29
N GLY A 411 -18.00 -20.63 -0.21
CA GLY A 411 -17.03 -21.17 -1.17
C GLY A 411 -16.95 -22.69 -1.16
N ARG A 412 -17.04 -23.30 0.02
CA ARG A 412 -17.04 -24.77 0.17
C ARG A 412 -18.31 -25.41 -0.38
N ASN A 413 -19.47 -24.80 -0.16
CA ASN A 413 -20.74 -25.35 -0.61
C ASN A 413 -20.97 -25.15 -2.12
N LEU A 414 -20.60 -23.99 -2.67
CA LEU A 414 -20.85 -23.66 -4.07
C LEU A 414 -19.77 -24.20 -5.01
N TYR A 415 -18.50 -24.19 -4.59
CA TYR A 415 -17.36 -24.48 -5.45
C TYR A 415 -16.39 -25.50 -4.86
N GLY A 416 -16.73 -26.19 -3.78
CA GLY A 416 -15.85 -27.15 -3.10
C GLY A 416 -15.72 -28.52 -3.77
N ALA A 417 -16.56 -28.85 -4.75
CA ALA A 417 -16.48 -30.13 -5.46
C ALA A 417 -15.18 -30.25 -6.27
N PRO A 418 -14.43 -31.38 -6.18
CA PRO A 418 -13.26 -31.61 -7.02
C PRO A 418 -13.62 -31.54 -8.51
N ASN A 419 -12.89 -30.72 -9.26
CA ASN A 419 -13.03 -30.59 -10.71
C ASN A 419 -11.67 -30.85 -11.36
N VAL A 420 -11.30 -32.13 -11.43
CA VAL A 420 -10.04 -32.62 -11.98
C VAL A 420 -10.33 -33.40 -13.27
N PRO A 421 -9.61 -33.13 -14.37
CA PRO A 421 -9.89 -33.77 -15.66
C PRO A 421 -9.40 -35.22 -15.72
N CYS A 422 -8.41 -35.59 -14.91
CA CYS A 422 -7.81 -36.92 -14.90
C CYS A 422 -7.92 -37.57 -13.53
N ARG A 423 -8.04 -38.91 -13.51
CA ARG A 423 -7.97 -39.70 -12.29
C ARG A 423 -6.56 -39.64 -11.71
N VAL A 424 -6.48 -39.46 -10.39
CA VAL A 424 -5.20 -39.45 -9.66
C VAL A 424 -4.82 -40.87 -9.24
N ASN A 425 -3.58 -41.26 -9.52
CA ASN A 425 -3.02 -42.55 -9.12
C ASN A 425 -2.91 -42.67 -7.60
N THR A 426 -3.01 -43.88 -7.05
CA THR A 426 -2.88 -44.10 -5.60
C THR A 426 -1.44 -43.91 -5.13
N VAL A 427 -0.48 -44.51 -5.84
CA VAL A 427 0.95 -44.44 -5.55
C VAL A 427 1.61 -43.34 -6.39
N PRO A 428 2.37 -42.42 -5.77
CA PRO A 428 3.08 -41.37 -6.52
C PRO A 428 4.25 -41.96 -7.30
N ARG A 429 4.40 -41.55 -8.57
CA ARG A 429 5.55 -41.93 -9.39
C ARG A 429 6.85 -41.30 -8.84
N PRO A 430 7.99 -42.01 -8.89
CA PRO A 430 9.30 -41.40 -8.60
C PRO A 430 9.64 -40.34 -9.66
N ILE A 431 10.21 -39.23 -9.20
CA ILE A 431 10.62 -38.11 -10.07
C ILE A 431 12.03 -38.42 -10.59
N PRO A 432 12.28 -38.39 -11.90
CA PRO A 432 13.61 -38.64 -12.46
C PRO A 432 14.60 -37.54 -12.10
N GLU A 433 15.90 -37.83 -12.25
CA GLU A 433 16.94 -36.81 -12.13
C GLU A 433 16.80 -35.78 -13.26
N LYS A 434 16.78 -34.51 -12.88
CA LYS A 434 16.58 -33.39 -13.80
C LYS A 434 17.86 -32.58 -13.97
N LYS A 435 17.95 -31.87 -15.11
CA LYS A 435 19.06 -30.95 -15.37
C LYS A 435 18.99 -29.78 -14.37
N TRP A 436 20.16 -29.22 -14.03
CA TRP A 436 20.28 -28.15 -13.02
C TRP A 436 19.33 -26.97 -13.23
N PHE A 437 19.08 -26.57 -14.48
CA PHE A 437 18.20 -25.43 -14.82
C PHE A 437 16.69 -25.76 -14.74
N MET A 438 16.34 -27.05 -14.65
CA MET A 438 14.97 -27.52 -14.43
C MET A 438 14.67 -27.75 -12.94
N GLU A 439 15.63 -27.47 -12.06
CA GLU A 439 15.39 -27.53 -10.62
C GLU A 439 14.39 -26.46 -10.17
N PRO A 440 13.39 -26.81 -9.32
CA PRO A 440 12.37 -25.88 -8.86
C PRO A 440 12.93 -24.58 -8.28
N LEU A 441 14.05 -24.66 -7.54
CA LEU A 441 14.67 -23.47 -6.96
C LEU A 441 15.21 -22.51 -8.03
N VAL A 442 15.82 -23.03 -9.08
CA VAL A 442 16.35 -22.22 -10.19
C VAL A 442 15.19 -21.59 -10.97
N ILE A 443 14.14 -22.38 -11.24
CA ILE A 443 12.92 -21.89 -11.89
C ILE A 443 12.26 -20.78 -11.06
N ILE A 444 12.20 -20.94 -9.72
CA ILE A 444 11.60 -19.96 -8.81
C ILE A 444 12.35 -18.63 -8.88
N ILE A 445 13.69 -18.66 -8.79
CA ILE A 445 14.51 -17.45 -8.83
C ILE A 445 14.35 -16.76 -10.19
N LEU A 446 14.51 -17.49 -11.30
CA LEU A 446 14.43 -16.92 -12.64
C LEU A 446 13.03 -16.38 -12.99
N GLY A 447 11.97 -16.99 -12.46
CA GLY A 447 10.58 -16.59 -12.73
C GLY A 447 10.26 -15.15 -12.33
N GLY A 448 10.93 -14.61 -11.30
CA GLY A 448 10.63 -13.28 -10.78
C GLY A 448 11.27 -12.13 -11.54
N VAL A 449 12.27 -12.41 -12.39
CA VAL A 449 13.10 -11.39 -13.07
C VAL A 449 12.28 -10.59 -14.07
N LEU A 450 11.50 -11.25 -14.93
CA LEU A 450 10.73 -10.57 -15.98
C LEU A 450 9.56 -9.74 -15.43
N PRO A 451 8.74 -10.24 -14.47
CA PRO A 451 7.71 -9.41 -13.86
C PRO A 451 8.32 -8.22 -13.09
N PHE A 452 9.46 -8.39 -12.42
CA PHE A 452 10.16 -7.27 -11.79
C PHE A 452 10.61 -6.22 -12.82
N GLY A 453 11.22 -6.65 -13.93
CA GLY A 453 11.63 -5.76 -15.01
C GLY A 453 10.46 -4.94 -15.58
N SER A 454 9.26 -5.53 -15.64
CA SER A 454 8.04 -4.86 -16.12
C SER A 454 7.49 -3.78 -15.19
N ILE A 455 7.87 -3.76 -13.92
CA ILE A 455 7.40 -2.75 -12.95
C ILE A 455 8.53 -1.87 -12.41
N PHE A 456 9.77 -2.09 -12.85
CA PHE A 456 10.96 -1.49 -12.25
C PHE A 456 10.92 0.04 -12.21
N ILE A 457 10.54 0.68 -13.33
CA ILE A 457 10.47 2.15 -13.43
C ILE A 457 9.38 2.71 -12.51
N GLU A 458 8.23 2.06 -12.44
CA GLU A 458 7.12 2.50 -11.59
C GLU A 458 7.43 2.28 -10.11
N MET A 459 8.17 1.22 -9.78
CA MET A 459 8.64 0.98 -8.43
C MET A 459 9.54 2.12 -7.93
N TYR A 460 10.36 2.71 -8.80
CA TYR A 460 11.17 3.89 -8.46
C TYR A 460 10.29 5.10 -8.08
N PHE A 461 9.22 5.36 -8.84
CA PHE A 461 8.28 6.45 -8.54
C PHE A 461 7.51 6.20 -7.26
N ILE A 462 7.04 4.97 -7.03
CA ILE A 462 6.38 4.57 -5.78
C ILE A 462 7.33 4.79 -4.59
N PHE A 463 8.58 4.31 -4.68
CA PHE A 463 9.56 4.47 -3.59
C PHE A 463 9.90 5.93 -3.32
N THR A 464 10.04 6.73 -4.38
CA THR A 464 10.30 8.17 -4.23
C THR A 464 9.10 8.86 -3.59
N SER A 465 7.88 8.45 -3.90
CA SER A 465 6.67 9.04 -3.32
C SER A 465 6.57 8.73 -1.82
N PHE A 466 6.72 7.46 -1.44
CA PHE A 466 6.64 7.03 -0.04
C PHE A 466 7.79 7.55 0.83
N TRP A 467 9.01 7.60 0.30
CA TRP A 467 10.21 7.86 1.10
C TRP A 467 10.80 9.26 0.91
N ALA A 468 10.47 9.98 -0.17
CA ALA A 468 10.91 11.36 -0.42
C ALA A 468 9.77 12.39 -0.36
N TYR A 469 8.57 12.01 0.12
CA TYR A 469 7.38 12.87 0.31
C TYR A 469 6.91 13.60 -0.95
N LYS A 470 7.09 12.98 -2.12
CA LYS A 470 6.35 13.45 -3.31
C LYS A 470 4.98 12.80 -3.27
N ILE A 471 3.92 13.61 -3.26
CA ILE A 471 2.56 13.07 -3.26
C ILE A 471 2.34 12.37 -4.59
N TYR A 472 2.09 11.06 -4.52
CA TYR A 472 1.73 10.28 -5.69
C TYR A 472 0.28 10.57 -6.04
N TYR A 473 0.03 11.13 -7.22
CA TYR A 473 -1.32 11.45 -7.70
C TYR A 473 -1.69 10.70 -9.00
N VAL A 474 -0.75 9.93 -9.55
CA VAL A 474 -0.86 9.31 -10.88
C VAL A 474 -1.47 7.90 -10.78
N PHE A 475 -2.56 7.75 -10.02
CA PHE A 475 -3.19 6.47 -9.69
C PHE A 475 -3.73 5.70 -10.91
N GLY A 476 -4.12 6.39 -11.97
CA GLY A 476 -4.53 5.76 -13.23
C GLY A 476 -3.41 4.91 -13.87
N PHE A 477 -2.15 5.37 -13.81
CA PHE A 477 -1.02 4.60 -14.30
C PHE A 477 -0.73 3.42 -13.36
N MET A 478 -0.87 3.60 -12.05
CA MET A 478 -0.73 2.51 -11.08
C MET A 478 -1.73 1.36 -11.33
N PHE A 479 -2.98 1.68 -11.69
CA PHE A 479 -3.96 0.66 -12.08
C PHE A 479 -3.52 -0.13 -13.31
N LEU A 480 -3.02 0.55 -14.34
CA LEU A 480 -2.55 -0.09 -15.56
C LEU A 480 -1.35 -1.00 -15.28
N VAL A 481 -0.40 -0.53 -14.47
CA VAL A 481 0.79 -1.30 -14.06
C VAL A 481 0.40 -2.52 -13.24
N PHE A 482 -0.61 -2.42 -12.38
CA PHE A 482 -1.18 -3.56 -11.65
C PHE A 482 -1.74 -4.63 -12.61
N VAL A 483 -2.47 -4.22 -13.65
CA VAL A 483 -3.00 -5.15 -14.67
C VAL A 483 -1.86 -5.78 -15.48
N ILE A 484 -0.87 -5.00 -15.92
CA ILE A 484 0.32 -5.52 -16.63
C ILE A 484 1.04 -6.54 -15.76
N LEU A 485 1.30 -6.21 -14.49
CA LEU A 485 1.98 -7.11 -13.57
C LEU A 485 1.23 -8.44 -13.41
N ALA A 486 -0.10 -8.41 -13.30
CA ALA A 486 -0.91 -9.62 -13.21
C ALA A 486 -0.75 -10.50 -14.47
N ILE A 487 -0.81 -9.90 -15.66
CA ILE A 487 -0.67 -10.62 -16.94
C ILE A 487 0.75 -11.19 -17.11
N VAL A 488 1.79 -10.38 -16.90
CA VAL A 488 3.19 -10.81 -17.02
C VAL A 488 3.48 -11.95 -16.05
N THR A 489 3.06 -11.80 -14.79
CA THR A 489 3.23 -12.83 -13.75
C THR A 489 2.55 -14.15 -14.16
N VAL A 490 1.32 -14.10 -14.68
CA VAL A 490 0.63 -15.28 -15.20
C VAL A 490 1.40 -15.93 -16.34
N CYS A 491 1.81 -15.17 -17.36
CA CYS A 491 2.50 -15.70 -18.52
C CYS A 491 3.83 -16.36 -18.16
N VAL A 492 4.67 -15.70 -17.35
CA VAL A 492 5.97 -16.25 -16.93
C VAL A 492 5.76 -17.51 -16.10
N THR A 493 4.77 -17.52 -15.21
CA THR A 493 4.48 -18.70 -14.38
C THR A 493 3.99 -19.89 -15.19
N ILE A 494 3.21 -19.66 -16.25
CA ILE A 494 2.79 -20.73 -17.19
C ILE A 494 4.03 -21.35 -17.86
N VAL A 495 4.98 -20.53 -18.30
CA VAL A 495 6.23 -21.00 -18.91
C VAL A 495 7.07 -21.80 -17.91
N CYS A 496 7.26 -21.28 -16.69
CA CYS A 496 7.95 -21.97 -15.60
C CYS A 496 7.30 -23.32 -15.27
N THR A 497 5.96 -23.35 -15.18
CA THR A 497 5.19 -24.57 -14.90
C THR A 497 5.34 -25.58 -16.03
N TYR A 498 5.31 -25.14 -17.28
CA TYR A 498 5.51 -26.01 -18.43
C TYR A 498 6.91 -26.63 -18.45
N PHE A 499 7.97 -25.87 -18.14
CA PHE A 499 9.33 -26.41 -18.02
C PHE A 499 9.43 -27.47 -16.91
N LEU A 500 8.83 -27.21 -15.76
CA LEU A 500 8.81 -28.16 -14.65
C LEU A 500 8.08 -29.47 -15.03
N LEU A 501 6.91 -29.37 -15.67
CA LEU A 501 6.16 -30.54 -16.10
C LEU A 501 6.89 -31.34 -17.19
N ASN A 502 7.62 -30.68 -18.09
CA ASN A 502 8.47 -31.37 -19.07
C ASN A 502 9.65 -32.12 -18.41
N ALA A 503 10.05 -31.73 -17.21
CA ALA A 503 11.02 -32.45 -16.39
C ALA A 503 10.37 -33.53 -15.51
N GLU A 504 9.13 -33.93 -15.79
CA GLU A 504 8.37 -34.97 -15.10
C GLU A 504 8.16 -34.72 -13.59
N ASP A 505 8.29 -33.47 -13.14
CA ASP A 505 8.00 -33.10 -11.75
C ASP A 505 6.56 -32.58 -11.63
N TYR A 506 5.68 -33.42 -11.06
CA TYR A 506 4.26 -33.09 -10.88
C TYR A 506 3.99 -32.09 -9.75
N ARG A 507 5.00 -31.66 -8.97
CA ARG A 507 4.82 -30.77 -7.79
C ARG A 507 4.73 -29.28 -8.16
N TRP A 508 3.99 -28.97 -9.22
CA TRP A 508 3.95 -27.64 -9.83
C TRP A 508 3.26 -26.57 -8.97
N GLN A 509 2.38 -26.93 -8.04
CA GLN A 509 1.54 -25.97 -7.33
C GLN A 509 2.34 -24.95 -6.50
N TRP A 510 3.31 -25.42 -5.72
CA TRP A 510 4.20 -24.54 -4.94
C TRP A 510 5.22 -23.85 -5.84
N THR A 511 5.76 -24.53 -6.83
CA THR A 511 6.72 -23.92 -7.77
C THR A 511 6.08 -22.77 -8.54
N ALA A 512 4.84 -22.91 -8.99
CA ALA A 512 4.09 -21.86 -9.67
C ALA A 512 3.81 -20.66 -8.74
N PHE A 513 3.39 -20.92 -7.50
CA PHE A 513 3.19 -19.86 -6.52
C PHE A 513 4.50 -19.12 -6.21
N LEU A 514 5.57 -19.85 -5.93
CA LEU A 514 6.85 -19.26 -5.52
C LEU A 514 7.58 -18.59 -6.69
N SER A 515 7.47 -19.09 -7.93
CA SER A 515 8.11 -18.46 -9.09
C SER A 515 7.51 -17.11 -9.43
N ALA A 516 6.21 -16.93 -9.15
CA ALA A 516 5.58 -15.62 -9.25
C ALA A 516 5.87 -14.75 -8.01
N ALA A 517 5.86 -15.34 -6.81
CA ALA A 517 6.14 -14.61 -5.57
C ALA A 517 7.58 -14.07 -5.52
N SER A 518 8.53 -14.71 -6.21
CA SER A 518 9.94 -14.27 -6.24
C SER A 518 10.15 -12.87 -6.82
N THR A 519 9.19 -12.33 -7.60
CA THR A 519 9.17 -10.91 -7.99
C THR A 519 9.28 -9.98 -6.79
N ALA A 520 8.64 -10.30 -5.67
CA ALA A 520 8.74 -9.51 -4.46
C ALA A 520 10.13 -9.58 -3.80
N GLY A 521 10.86 -10.68 -3.98
CA GLY A 521 12.25 -10.78 -3.56
C GLY A 521 13.13 -9.75 -4.27
N TYR A 522 12.96 -9.60 -5.58
CA TYR A 522 13.65 -8.56 -6.36
C TYR A 522 13.27 -7.15 -5.94
N VAL A 523 11.99 -6.90 -5.62
CA VAL A 523 11.53 -5.61 -5.07
C VAL A 523 12.17 -5.32 -3.71
N TYR A 524 12.29 -6.33 -2.84
CA TYR A 524 12.96 -6.16 -1.55
C TYR A 524 14.47 -5.90 -1.71
N LEU A 525 15.15 -6.60 -2.63
CA LEU A 525 16.55 -6.31 -2.98
C LEU A 525 16.72 -4.89 -3.52
N TYR A 526 15.79 -4.43 -4.36
CA TYR A 526 15.77 -3.05 -4.83
C TYR A 526 15.57 -2.05 -3.68
N SER A 527 14.80 -2.40 -2.65
CA SER A 527 14.66 -1.57 -1.45
C SER A 527 15.95 -1.40 -0.65
N LEU A 528 16.81 -2.42 -0.62
CA LEU A 528 18.15 -2.31 -0.03
C LEU A 528 19.02 -1.35 -0.85
N TYR A 529 19.04 -1.51 -2.17
CA TYR A 529 19.76 -0.59 -3.07
C TYR A 529 19.26 0.86 -2.90
N TYR A 530 17.94 1.06 -2.87
CA TYR A 530 17.35 2.39 -2.73
C TYR A 530 17.73 3.04 -1.40
N PHE A 531 17.71 2.29 -0.30
CA PHE A 531 18.11 2.80 1.02
C PHE A 531 19.56 3.33 1.01
N PHE A 532 20.52 2.52 0.56
CA PHE A 532 21.94 2.90 0.62
C PHE A 532 22.36 3.95 -0.42
N PHE A 533 21.77 3.94 -1.62
CA PHE A 533 22.26 4.76 -2.74
C PHE A 533 21.34 5.93 -3.12
N LYS A 534 20.08 5.93 -2.69
CA LYS A 534 19.12 7.00 -3.03
C LYS A 534 18.62 7.79 -1.83
N THR A 535 18.60 7.20 -0.64
CA THR A 535 18.20 7.91 0.58
C THR A 535 19.40 8.42 1.38
N LYS A 536 19.19 9.47 2.17
CA LYS A 536 20.14 9.96 3.19
C LYS A 536 19.68 9.59 4.61
N MET A 537 18.84 8.56 4.72
CA MET A 537 18.24 8.12 5.98
C MET A 537 19.29 7.43 6.85
N TYR A 538 19.26 7.72 8.14
CA TYR A 538 20.13 7.11 9.14
C TYR A 538 19.39 6.92 10.47
N GLY A 539 20.02 6.27 11.44
CA GLY A 539 19.42 6.07 12.76
C GLY A 539 18.55 4.81 12.84
N LEU A 540 18.40 4.29 14.07
CA LEU A 540 17.76 3.00 14.31
C LEU A 540 16.26 3.04 14.00
N PHE A 541 15.55 4.06 14.47
CA PHE A 541 14.11 4.19 14.27
C PHE A 541 13.73 4.26 12.78
N GLN A 542 14.36 5.17 12.04
CA GLN A 542 14.16 5.33 10.59
C GLN A 542 14.45 4.04 9.81
N THR A 543 15.56 3.37 10.15
CA THR A 543 15.99 2.14 9.46
C THR A 543 15.02 0.99 9.71
N THR A 544 14.61 0.77 10.96
CA THR A 544 13.64 -0.29 11.29
C THR A 544 12.27 0.01 10.68
N PHE A 545 11.83 1.28 10.68
CA PHE A 545 10.60 1.69 10.03
C PHE A 545 10.64 1.40 8.53
N TYR A 546 11.72 1.82 7.85
CA TYR A 546 11.90 1.59 6.41
C TYR A 546 11.84 0.10 6.06
N PHE A 547 12.73 -0.71 6.65
CA PHE A 547 12.80 -2.12 6.30
C PHE A 547 11.58 -2.93 6.75
N GLY A 548 10.96 -2.57 7.87
CA GLY A 548 9.73 -3.22 8.32
C GLY A 548 8.56 -3.02 7.35
N TYR A 549 8.32 -1.78 6.90
CA TYR A 549 7.28 -1.49 5.91
C TYR A 549 7.62 -2.06 4.53
N MET A 550 8.89 -2.02 4.11
CA MET A 550 9.30 -2.62 2.84
C MET A 550 9.18 -4.14 2.85
N ALA A 551 9.43 -4.80 3.98
CA ALA A 551 9.21 -6.24 4.13
C ALA A 551 7.71 -6.57 4.04
N LEU A 552 6.83 -5.81 4.70
CA LEU A 552 5.38 -5.97 4.57
C LEU A 552 4.89 -5.77 3.14
N PHE A 553 5.34 -4.71 2.48
CA PHE A 553 5.00 -4.41 1.09
C PHE A 553 5.40 -5.55 0.17
N SER A 554 6.64 -6.04 0.29
CA SER A 554 7.12 -7.18 -0.50
C SER A 554 6.38 -8.47 -0.17
N ILE A 555 6.09 -8.78 1.09
CA ILE A 555 5.31 -9.98 1.45
C ILE A 555 3.90 -9.90 0.83
N GLY A 556 3.22 -8.76 0.93
CA GLY A 556 1.91 -8.54 0.32
C GLY A 556 1.95 -8.72 -1.20
N LEU A 557 2.92 -8.08 -1.86
CA LEU A 557 3.16 -8.22 -3.30
C LEU A 557 3.46 -9.67 -3.70
N GLY A 558 4.26 -10.39 -2.91
CA GLY A 558 4.63 -11.78 -3.17
C GLY A 558 3.45 -12.73 -3.07
N ILE A 559 2.59 -12.57 -2.06
CA ILE A 559 1.35 -13.37 -1.91
C ILE A 559 0.39 -13.08 -3.08
N MET A 560 0.30 -11.82 -3.50
CA MET A 560 -0.53 -11.38 -4.61
C MET A 560 -0.05 -11.95 -5.95
N CYS A 561 1.22 -11.74 -6.29
CA CYS A 561 1.84 -12.29 -7.49
C CYS A 561 1.78 -13.82 -7.49
N GLY A 562 2.13 -14.47 -6.37
CA GLY A 562 2.05 -15.92 -6.22
C GLY A 562 0.65 -16.47 -6.52
N THR A 563 -0.38 -15.75 -6.12
CA THR A 563 -1.78 -16.12 -6.39
C THR A 563 -2.14 -15.96 -7.86
N PHE A 564 -1.73 -14.87 -8.53
CA PHE A 564 -1.89 -14.71 -9.98
C PHE A 564 -1.19 -15.84 -10.74
N GLY A 565 0.07 -16.12 -10.40
CA GLY A 565 0.85 -17.20 -11.00
C GLY A 565 0.18 -18.56 -10.84
N TYR A 566 -0.24 -18.91 -9.62
CA TYR A 566 -0.96 -20.17 -9.37
C TYR A 566 -2.30 -20.24 -10.12
N ALA A 567 -3.09 -19.18 -10.13
CA ALA A 567 -4.39 -19.15 -10.80
C ALA A 567 -4.23 -19.39 -12.31
N GLY A 568 -3.28 -18.69 -12.94
CA GLY A 568 -2.95 -18.85 -14.35
C GLY A 568 -2.39 -20.25 -14.67
N ALA A 569 -1.43 -20.73 -13.87
CA ALA A 569 -0.87 -22.07 -14.03
C ALA A 569 -1.93 -23.17 -13.83
N SER A 570 -2.84 -23.02 -12.86
CA SER A 570 -3.91 -23.99 -12.63
C SER A 570 -4.89 -24.06 -13.80
N ALA A 571 -5.25 -22.92 -14.38
CA ALA A 571 -6.08 -22.88 -15.59
C ALA A 571 -5.37 -23.54 -16.78
N PHE A 572 -4.08 -23.23 -16.97
CA PHE A 572 -3.25 -23.85 -18.01
C PHE A 572 -3.16 -25.37 -17.84
N VAL A 573 -2.79 -25.85 -16.65
CA VAL A 573 -2.67 -27.28 -16.34
C VAL A 573 -3.99 -28.00 -16.58
N LYS A 574 -5.11 -27.49 -16.07
CA LYS A 574 -6.42 -28.09 -16.34
C LYS A 574 -6.73 -28.15 -17.83
N LYS A 575 -6.39 -27.10 -18.57
CA LYS A 575 -6.66 -27.05 -20.02
C LYS A 575 -5.84 -28.10 -20.77
N ILE A 576 -4.52 -28.19 -20.55
CA ILE A 576 -3.66 -29.12 -21.29
C ILE A 576 -3.96 -30.60 -20.97
N TYR A 577 -4.39 -30.92 -19.74
CA TYR A 577 -4.73 -32.31 -19.38
C TYR A 577 -6.18 -32.67 -19.72
N SER A 578 -7.10 -31.69 -19.84
CA SER A 578 -8.46 -31.96 -20.34
C SER A 578 -8.49 -32.42 -21.80
N THR A 579 -7.44 -32.12 -22.56
CA THR A 579 -7.30 -32.50 -23.97
C THR A 579 -6.55 -33.82 -24.16
N VAL A 580 -5.96 -34.39 -23.11
CA VAL A 580 -5.31 -35.70 -23.19
C VAL A 580 -6.41 -36.76 -23.16
N LYS A 581 -6.62 -37.46 -24.27
CA LYS A 581 -7.40 -38.69 -24.28
C LYS A 581 -6.55 -39.77 -23.59
N ILE A 582 -7.02 -40.23 -22.44
CA ILE A 582 -6.45 -41.36 -21.71
C ILE A 582 -7.49 -42.47 -21.88
N ASP A 583 -7.19 -43.44 -22.74
CA ASP A 583 -8.04 -44.62 -22.93
C ASP A 583 -7.95 -45.57 -21.72
#